data_AF-A0A5J6GEL4-F1
#
_entry.id   AF-A0A5J6GEL4-F1
#
_cell.length_a   1.000
_cell.length_b   1.000
_cell.length_c   1.000
_cell.angle_alpha   90.00
_cell.angle_beta   90.00
_cell.angle_gamma   90.00
#
_symmetry.space_group_name_H-M   'P 1'
#
loop_
_entity.id
_entity.type
_entity.pdbx_description
1 polymer ?
#
loop_
_entity_poly.entity_id
_entity_poly.type
_entity_poly.pdbx_seq_one_letter_code
_entity_poly.pdbx_strand_id
1 'polypeptide(L)' 'MPHGFFFQRVMAYGPVEIGTDHNREGRNCYTAACTTDGCGWSGDFNTYSGACMAAKGHHCQIR' A
#
# COMPACT_ATOMS: atom_id res chain seq x y z
N MET A 1 23.65 -2.61 9.22
CA MET A 1 22.65 -1.54 9.44
C MET A 1 21.29 -2.19 9.26
N PRO A 2 20.33 -2.07 10.19
CA PRO A 2 19.02 -2.66 9.97
C PRO A 2 18.40 -1.92 8.78
N HIS A 3 18.22 -2.63 7.68
CA HIS A 3 17.42 -2.15 6.55
C HIS A 3 15.97 -2.24 7.01
N GLY A 4 15.55 -1.29 7.84
CA GLY A 4 14.16 -1.15 8.20
C GLY A 4 13.37 -0.98 6.91
N PHE A 5 12.45 -1.90 6.64
CA PHE A 5 11.33 -1.60 5.76
C PHE A 5 10.65 -0.38 6.38
N PHE A 6 10.95 0.81 5.86
CA PHE A 6 10.37 2.04 6.34
C PHE A 6 9.01 2.17 5.69
N PHE A 7 8.06 1.36 6.18
CA PHE A 7 6.67 1.52 5.80
C PHE A 7 6.12 2.77 6.49
N GLN A 8 6.08 3.86 5.76
CA GLN A 8 5.46 5.10 6.23
C GLN A 8 4.05 5.18 5.65
N ARG A 9 3.03 5.18 6.51
CA ARG A 9 1.62 5.35 6.10
C ARG A 9 1.47 6.74 5.47
N VAL A 10 1.15 6.78 4.18
CA VAL A 10 1.05 8.04 3.42
C VAL A 10 -0.39 8.50 3.33
N MET A 11 -1.31 7.62 2.93
CA MET A 11 -2.74 7.94 2.78
C MET A 11 -3.62 6.70 2.98
N ALA A 12 -4.88 6.90 3.33
CA ALA A 12 -5.90 5.85 3.38
C ALA A 12 -7.07 6.20 2.47
N TYR A 13 -7.56 5.21 1.72
CA TYR A 13 -8.73 5.27 0.85
C TYR A 13 -9.72 4.20 1.28
N GLY A 14 -10.73 4.61 2.04
CA GLY A 14 -11.69 3.67 2.64
C GLY A 14 -10.97 2.67 3.57
N PRO A 15 -11.19 1.35 3.42
CA PRO A 15 -10.46 0.34 4.19
C PRO A 15 -9.04 0.07 3.66
N VAL A 16 -8.61 0.71 2.57
CA VAL A 16 -7.28 0.49 1.99
C VAL A 16 -6.30 1.55 2.48
N GLU A 17 -5.18 1.11 3.06
CA GLU A 17 -4.07 1.97 3.41
C GLU A 17 -2.96 1.89 2.37
N ILE A 18 -2.37 3.03 2.04
CA ILE A 18 -1.21 3.14 1.16
C ILE A 18 -0.02 3.59 2.01
N GLY A 19 1.01 2.75 2.05
CA GLY A 19 2.32 3.12 2.54
C GLY A 19 3.31 3.33 1.42
N THR A 20 4.39 4.02 1.75
CA THR A 20 5.58 4.09 0.91
C THR A 20 6.68 3.32 1.60
N ASP A 21 7.51 2.65 0.81
CA ASP A 21 8.75 1.99 1.21
C ASP A 21 9.86 2.46 0.26
N HIS A 22 11.11 2.32 0.70
CA HIS A 22 12.26 2.55 -0.15
C HIS A 22 12.98 1.23 -0.40
N ASN A 23 13.06 0.83 -1.66
CA ASN A 23 13.82 -0.36 -2.01
C ASN A 23 15.32 -0.14 -1.78
N ARG A 24 16.11 -1.22 -1.84
CA ARG A 24 17.57 -1.16 -1.64
C ARG A 24 18.30 -0.28 -2.67
N GLU A 25 17.66 0.02 -3.79
CA GLU A 25 18.16 0.93 -4.84
C GLU A 25 17.77 2.40 -4.61
N GLY A 26 17.07 2.72 -3.51
CA GLY A 26 16.63 4.08 -3.18
C GLY A 26 15.42 4.57 -3.98
N ARG A 27 14.64 3.66 -4.59
CA ARG A 27 13.41 4.00 -5.32
C ARG A 27 12.21 3.93 -4.39
N ASN A 28 11.31 4.90 -4.52
CA ASN A 28 10.01 4.90 -3.87
C ASN A 28 9.17 3.74 -4.40
N CYS A 29 8.83 2.81 -3.52
CA CYS A 29 7.82 1.80 -3.72
C CYS A 29 6.60 2.20 -2.89
N TYR A 30 5.41 1.91 -3.40
CA TYR A 30 4.15 2.22 -2.76
C TYR A 30 3.37 0.94 -2.59
N THR A 31 3.02 0.59 -1.36
CA THR A 31 2.26 -0.61 -1.06
C THR A 31 0.87 -0.20 -0.62
N ALA A 32 -0.15 -0.68 -1.33
CA ALA A 32 -1.54 -0.53 -0.92
C ALA A 32 -2.02 -1.84 -0.30
N ALA A 33 -2.63 -1.79 0.88
CA ALA A 33 -3.15 -2.97 1.58
C ALA A 33 -4.52 -2.67 2.18
N CYS A 34 -5.46 -3.59 2.02
CA CYS A 34 -6.76 -3.52 2.66
C CYS A 34 -6.61 -3.95 4.13
N THR A 35 -6.97 -3.07 5.05
CA THR A 35 -6.91 -3.32 6.50
C THR A 35 -8.16 -3.98 7.04
N THR A 36 -9.15 -4.26 6.19
CA THR A 36 -10.30 -5.09 6.57
C THR A 36 -9.83 -6.50 6.91
N ASP A 37 -10.15 -6.94 8.12
CA ASP A 37 -9.84 -8.28 8.60
C ASP A 37 -10.44 -9.35 7.67
N GLY A 38 -9.61 -10.28 7.22
CA GLY A 38 -10.00 -11.35 6.30
C GLY A 38 -9.94 -11.02 4.81
N CYS A 39 -9.71 -9.76 4.38
CA CYS A 39 -9.68 -9.43 2.94
C CYS A 39 -8.37 -9.91 2.29
N GLY A 40 -7.24 -9.65 2.97
CA GLY A 40 -5.92 -10.07 2.50
C GLY A 40 -5.43 -9.39 1.22
N TRP A 41 -6.19 -8.44 0.67
CA TRP A 41 -5.79 -7.71 -0.53
C TRP A 41 -4.60 -6.80 -0.22
N SER A 42 -3.52 -6.96 -0.98
CA SER A 42 -2.37 -6.07 -0.97
C SER A 42 -1.74 -6.02 -2.36
N GLY A 43 -1.06 -4.92 -2.66
CA GLY A 43 -0.36 -4.73 -3.92
C GLY A 43 0.76 -3.71 -3.81
N ASP A 44 1.89 -4.03 -4.45
CA ASP A 44 3.07 -3.19 -4.53
C ASP A 44 3.14 -2.48 -5.88
N PHE A 45 3.44 -1.19 -5.84
CA PHE A 45 3.44 -0.30 -6.99
C PHE A 45 4.69 0.58 -6.99
N ASN A 46 5.23 0.85 -8.17
CA ASN A 46 6.39 1.75 -8.30
C ASN A 46 5.99 3.23 -8.33
N THR A 47 4.68 3.54 -8.32
CA THR A 47 4.18 4.92 -8.38
C THR A 47 2.99 5.11 -7.44
N TYR A 48 2.93 6.30 -6.84
CA TYR A 48 1.83 6.69 -5.95
C TYR A 48 0.47 6.63 -6.65
N SER A 49 0.40 7.11 -7.90
CA SER A 49 -0.83 7.13 -8.67
C SER A 49 -1.35 5.72 -8.99
N GLY A 50 -0.47 4.76 -9.24
CA GLY A 50 -0.84 3.35 -9.43
C GLY A 50 -1.46 2.75 -8.16
N ALA A 51 -0.81 2.96 -7.01
CA ALA A 51 -1.33 2.53 -5.72
C ALA A 51 -2.68 3.19 -5.40
N CYS A 52 -2.83 4.48 -5.68
CA CYS A 52 -4.07 5.22 -5.47
C CYS A 52 -5.22 4.71 -6.35
N MET A 53 -4.96 4.42 -7.63
CA MET A 53 -5.96 3.84 -8.53
C MET A 53 -6.40 2.45 -8.08
N ALA A 54 -5.45 1.60 -7.67
CA ALA A 54 -5.76 0.28 -7.15
C ALA A 54 -6.57 0.35 -5.85
N ALA A 55 -6.19 1.23 -4.92
CA ALA A 55 -6.90 1.44 -3.67
C ALA A 55 -8.33 1.95 -3.89
N LYS A 56 -8.53 2.91 -4.81
CA LYS A 56 -9.87 3.41 -5.17
C LYS A 56 -10.73 2.38 -5.90
N GLY A 57 -10.12 1.51 -6.70
CA GLY A 57 -10.80 0.44 -7.42
C GLY A 57 -11.09 -0.79 -6.57
N HIS A 58 -10.49 -0.91 -5.38
CA HIS A 58 -10.70 -2.05 -4.51
C HIS A 58 -12.09 -2.00 -3.86
N HIS A 59 -12.97 -2.90 -4.31
CA HIS A 59 -14.24 -3.17 -3.64
C HIS A 59 -14.06 -4.31 -2.65
N CYS A 60 -13.89 -3.98 -1.36
CA CYS A 60 -13.87 -4.98 -0.31
C CYS A 60 -15.25 -5.62 -0.21
N GLN A 61 -15.35 -6.92 -0.51
CA GLN A 61 -16.61 -7.68 -0.43
C GLN A 61 -16.86 -8.27 0.96
N ILE A 62 -15.90 -8.13 1.87
CA ILE A 62 -16.04 -8.58 3.25
C ILE A 62 -16.83 -7.52 4.02
N ARG A 63 -17.91 -7.98 4.65
CA ARG A 63 -18.89 -7.17 5.39
C ARG A 63 -18.70 -7.33 6.88
#